data_AF-A0A959G2D1-F1
#
_entry.id   AF-A0A959G2D1-F1
#
_cell.length_a   1.000
_cell.length_b   1.000
_cell.length_c   1.000
_cell.angle_alpha   90.00
_cell.angle_beta   90.00
_cell.angle_gamma   90.00
#
_symmetry.space_group_name_H-M   'P 1'
#
loop_
_entity.id
_entity.type
_entity.pdbx_description
1 polymer ?
#
loop_
_entity_poly.entity_id
_entity_poly.type
_entity_poly.pdbx_seq_one_letter_code
_entity_poly.pdbx_strand_id
1 'polypeptide(L)'
;MKNFIIPFKNRLIAGLTILILAASGCSLEEESYSIYTPENFYSNEQEVLAAMSGIYRNFAAIATMGAQYRVFELCTDQVVVHGKIQGWWAGDNFEQLAEHKWDTDHAWISSTYNFYFSIVG
;
A
#
# COMPACT_ATOMS: atom_id res chain seq x y z
N MET A 1 39.17 8.73 46.27
CA MET A 1 38.66 8.12 45.02
C MET A 1 39.79 7.27 44.44
N LYS A 2 39.65 5.94 44.39
CA LYS A 2 40.71 5.05 43.87
C LYS A 2 40.58 4.97 42.35
N ASN A 3 41.60 5.42 41.63
CA ASN A 3 41.67 5.30 40.18
C ASN A 3 42.02 3.84 39.83
N PHE A 4 41.06 3.10 39.29
CA PHE A 4 41.32 1.77 38.75
C PHE A 4 42.08 1.90 37.43
N ILE A 5 43.39 1.60 37.47
CA ILE A 5 44.22 1.55 36.27
C ILE A 5 44.00 0.19 35.60
N ILE A 6 43.15 0.17 34.58
CA ILE A 6 42.85 -1.04 33.81
C ILE A 6 44.07 -1.41 32.95
N PRO A 7 44.59 -2.65 33.02
CA PRO A 7 45.78 -3.08 32.28
C PRO A 7 45.54 -3.09 30.76
N PHE A 8 46.59 -2.77 29.98
CA PHE A 8 46.54 -2.56 28.53
C PHE A 8 45.93 -3.74 27.75
N LYS A 9 46.21 -4.98 28.18
CA LYS A 9 45.64 -6.21 27.62
C LYS A 9 44.11 -6.25 27.72
N ASN A 10 43.55 -5.78 28.84
CA ASN A 10 42.09 -5.78 29.05
C ASN A 10 41.42 -4.65 28.26
N ARG A 11 42.13 -3.55 27.97
CA ARG A 11 41.66 -2.50 27.06
C ARG A 11 41.62 -2.99 25.61
N LEU A 12 42.61 -3.78 25.20
CA LEU A 12 42.65 -4.43 23.88
C LEU A 12 41.50 -5.42 23.70
N ILE A 13 41.25 -6.27 24.69
CA ILE A 13 40.15 -7.24 24.66
C ILE A 13 38.80 -6.51 24.61
N ALA A 14 38.59 -5.50 25.45
CA ALA A 14 37.35 -4.72 25.44
C ALA A 14 37.15 -3.99 24.11
N GLY A 15 38.21 -3.43 23.52
CA GLY A 15 38.18 -2.80 22.21
C GLY A 15 37.81 -3.78 21.08
N LEU A 16 38.37 -4.99 21.10
CA LEU A 16 38.07 -6.02 20.11
C LEU A 16 36.60 -6.50 20.21
N THR A 17 36.10 -6.69 21.44
CA THR A 17 34.71 -7.10 21.68
C THR A 17 33.72 -6.04 21.19
N ILE A 18 34.02 -4.75 21.40
CA ILE A 18 33.19 -3.65 20.90
C ILE A 18 33.22 -3.60 19.36
N LEU A 19 34.37 -3.86 18.74
CA LEU A 19 34.50 -3.92 17.27
C LEU A 19 33.69 -5.07 16.66
N ILE A 20 33.64 -6.22 17.32
CA ILE A 20 32.83 -7.38 16.87
C ILE A 20 31.34 -7.09 17.04
N LEU A 21 30.94 -6.41 18.13
CA LEU A 21 29.55 -6.01 18.37
C LEU A 21 29.08 -4.87 17.46
N ALA A 22 30.00 -4.04 16.95
CA ALA A 22 29.73 -2.94 16.02
C ALA A 22 29.77 -3.37 14.54
N ALA A 23 30.18 -4.61 14.25
CA ALA A 23 30.00 -5.20 12.93
C ALA A 23 28.51 -5.52 12.75
N SER A 24 27.76 -4.52 12.29
CA SER A 24 26.38 -4.62 11.85
C SER A 24 26.18 -5.89 11.03
N GLY A 25 25.29 -6.78 11.50
CA GLY A 25 24.92 -7.99 10.79
C GLY A 25 24.46 -7.63 9.37
N CYS A 26 24.82 -8.47 8.39
CA CYS A 26 24.31 -8.36 7.03
C CYS A 26 22.81 -8.06 7.08
N SER A 27 22.39 -6.91 6.58
CA SER A 27 21.00 -6.74 6.19
C SER A 27 20.81 -7.60 4.94
N LEU A 28 20.31 -8.81 5.13
CA LEU A 28 19.75 -9.56 4.02
C LEU A 28 18.39 -8.91 3.77
N GLU A 29 18.38 -7.88 2.92
CA GLU A 29 17.15 -7.39 2.30
C GLU A 29 16.61 -8.57 1.48
N GLU A 30 15.63 -9.27 2.04
CA GLU A 30 14.94 -10.35 1.36
C GLU A 30 14.15 -9.72 0.20
N GLU A 31 14.67 -9.86 -1.02
CA GLU A 31 13.86 -9.60 -2.20
C GLU A 31 12.73 -10.63 -2.21
N SER A 32 11.52 -10.19 -1.82
CA SER A 32 10.35 -11.06 -1.90
C SER A 32 9.99 -11.25 -3.37
N TYR A 33 10.41 -12.37 -3.95
CA TYR A 33 9.96 -12.74 -5.28
C TYR A 33 8.53 -13.28 -5.20
N SER A 34 7.69 -12.88 -6.16
CA SER A 34 6.41 -13.56 -6.34
C SER A 34 6.68 -15.05 -6.55
N ILE A 35 5.94 -15.91 -5.81
CA ILE A 35 6.00 -17.37 -6.00
C ILE A 35 5.65 -17.73 -7.45
N TYR A 36 4.86 -16.88 -8.11
CA TYR A 36 4.45 -17.00 -9.50
C TYR A 36 5.21 -15.99 -10.36
N THR A 37 6.03 -16.48 -11.28
CA THR A 37 6.74 -15.72 -12.31
C THR A 37 6.30 -16.20 -13.69
N PRO A 38 6.48 -15.41 -14.76
CA PRO A 38 6.18 -15.85 -16.12
C PRO A 38 6.92 -17.13 -16.54
N GLU A 39 8.08 -17.41 -15.93
CA GLU A 39 8.88 -18.60 -16.22
C GLU A 39 8.39 -19.87 -15.51
N ASN A 40 7.65 -19.74 -14.40
CA ASN A 40 7.21 -20.87 -13.57
C ASN A 40 5.68 -21.03 -13.47
N PHE A 41 4.92 -20.09 -14.01
CA PHE A 41 3.46 -20.03 -14.02
C PHE A 41 2.98 -19.63 -15.43
N TYR A 42 1.71 -19.89 -15.76
CA TYR A 42 1.12 -19.69 -17.10
C TYR A 42 1.54 -20.71 -18.17
N SER A 43 2.01 -21.89 -17.77
CA SER A 43 2.50 -22.93 -18.71
C SER A 43 1.38 -23.77 -19.34
N ASN A 44 0.16 -23.73 -18.77
CA ASN A 44 -1.00 -24.45 -19.28
C ASN A 44 -2.29 -23.63 -19.10
N GLU A 45 -3.36 -24.09 -19.74
CA GLU A 45 -4.66 -23.42 -19.72
C GLU A 45 -5.23 -23.26 -18.30
N GLN A 46 -5.05 -24.27 -17.44
CA GLN A 46 -5.56 -24.23 -16.07
C GLN A 46 -4.89 -23.14 -15.24
N GLU A 47 -3.59 -22.94 -15.38
CA GLU A 47 -2.83 -21.87 -14.72
C GLU A 47 -3.22 -20.48 -15.23
N VAL A 48 -3.41 -20.34 -16.54
CA VAL A 48 -3.90 -19.09 -17.14
C VAL A 48 -5.30 -18.75 -16.60
N LEU A 49 -6.20 -19.73 -16.56
CA LEU A 49 -7.56 -19.55 -16.03
C LEU A 49 -7.54 -19.21 -14.53
N ALA A 50 -6.65 -19.83 -13.75
CA ALA A 50 -6.49 -19.52 -12.33
C ALA A 50 -6.04 -18.06 -12.11
N ALA A 51 -5.11 -17.57 -12.92
CA ALA A 51 -4.70 -16.17 -12.89
C ALA A 51 -5.83 -15.21 -13.27
N MET A 52 -6.57 -15.54 -14.34
CA MET A 52 -7.73 -14.76 -14.79
C MET A 52 -8.80 -14.65 -13.70
N SER A 53 -9.04 -15.72 -12.93
CA SER A 53 -9.96 -15.70 -11.80
C SER A 53 -9.61 -14.62 -10.77
N GLY A 54 -8.30 -14.44 -10.49
CA GLY A 54 -7.82 -13.35 -9.63
C GLY A 54 -8.14 -11.97 -10.17
N ILE A 55 -7.93 -11.76 -11.47
CA ILE A 55 -8.24 -10.51 -12.17
C ILE A 55 -9.75 -10.21 -12.09
N TYR A 56 -10.61 -11.16 -12.48
CA TYR A 56 -12.06 -11.00 -12.42
C TYR A 56 -12.58 -10.75 -11.01
N ARG A 57 -11.97 -11.36 -10.00
CA ARG A 57 -12.31 -11.09 -8.59
C ARG A 57 -12.04 -9.63 -8.21
N ASN A 58 -10.97 -9.02 -8.70
CA ASN A 58 -10.71 -7.60 -8.44
C ASN A 58 -11.73 -6.70 -9.16
N PHE A 59 -12.13 -7.06 -10.38
CA PHE A 59 -13.20 -6.36 -11.10
C PHE A 59 -14.57 -6.42 -10.40
N ALA A 60 -14.84 -7.47 -9.62
CA ALA A 60 -16.11 -7.60 -8.90
C ALA A 60 -16.38 -6.44 -7.92
N ALA A 61 -15.32 -5.78 -7.42
CA ALA A 61 -15.46 -4.62 -6.54
C ALA A 61 -15.99 -3.36 -7.27
N ILE A 62 -15.90 -3.27 -8.60
CA ILE A 62 -16.42 -2.12 -9.38
C ILE A 62 -17.93 -2.02 -9.26
N ALA A 63 -18.64 -3.15 -9.24
CA ALA A 63 -20.10 -3.17 -9.19
C ALA A 63 -20.66 -2.78 -7.80
N THR A 64 -19.80 -2.47 -6.84
CA THR A 64 -20.19 -2.06 -5.49
C THR A 64 -20.27 -0.53 -5.38
N MET A 65 -20.90 -0.04 -4.31
CA MET A 65 -20.85 1.38 -3.93
C MET A 65 -19.48 1.75 -3.33
N GLY A 66 -18.41 1.64 -4.13
CA GLY A 66 -17.03 2.01 -3.82
C GLY A 66 -16.67 3.46 -4.19
N ALA A 67 -15.37 3.79 -4.18
CA ALA A 67 -14.87 5.11 -4.59
C ALA A 67 -15.21 5.44 -6.07
N GLN A 68 -15.12 4.44 -6.92
CA GLN A 68 -15.33 4.41 -8.37
C GLN A 68 -16.77 4.77 -8.69
N TYR A 69 -17.73 4.09 -8.04
CA TYR A 69 -19.15 4.41 -8.11
C TYR A 69 -19.39 5.87 -7.72
N ARG A 70 -18.81 6.33 -6.60
CA ARG A 70 -19.00 7.71 -6.14
C ARG A 70 -18.46 8.74 -7.13
N VAL A 71 -17.26 8.52 -7.67
CA VAL A 71 -16.67 9.43 -8.65
C VAL A 71 -17.49 9.46 -9.93
N PHE A 72 -17.98 8.32 -10.42
CA PHE A 72 -18.75 8.28 -11.66
C PHE A 72 -20.20 8.74 -11.52
N GLU A 73 -20.83 8.51 -10.38
CA GLU A 73 -22.25 8.85 -10.20
C GLU A 73 -22.44 10.25 -9.64
N LEU A 74 -21.63 10.67 -8.65
CA LEU A 74 -21.82 11.97 -8.01
C LEU A 74 -21.43 13.13 -8.90
N CYS A 75 -20.57 12.90 -9.91
CA CYS A 75 -20.26 13.90 -10.94
C CYS A 75 -21.33 13.98 -12.04
N THR A 76 -22.45 13.26 -11.90
CA THR A 76 -23.52 13.19 -12.91
C THR A 76 -24.85 13.63 -12.34
N ASP A 77 -25.90 13.62 -13.16
CA ASP A 77 -27.25 14.02 -12.81
C ASP A 77 -28.13 12.89 -12.26
N GLN A 78 -27.61 11.66 -12.16
CA GLN A 78 -28.39 10.50 -11.73
C GLN A 78 -28.55 10.39 -10.21
N VAL A 79 -27.52 10.79 -9.45
CA VAL A 79 -27.46 10.61 -8.00
C VAL A 79 -26.94 11.88 -7.33
N VAL A 80 -27.53 12.25 -6.20
CA VAL A 80 -27.06 13.35 -5.37
C VAL A 80 -26.94 12.92 -3.91
N VAL A 81 -25.82 13.25 -3.28
CA VAL A 81 -25.63 13.08 -1.84
C VAL A 81 -25.88 14.41 -1.15
N HIS A 82 -26.90 14.44 -0.31
CA HIS A 82 -27.20 15.62 0.48
C HIS A 82 -26.33 15.64 1.74
N GLY A 83 -25.51 16.68 1.88
CA GLY A 83 -24.78 16.95 3.12
C GLY A 83 -25.77 17.17 4.27
N LYS A 84 -25.90 16.20 5.17
CA LYS A 84 -26.69 16.34 6.39
C LYS A 84 -25.76 16.65 7.56
N ILE A 85 -26.19 17.51 8.48
CA ILE A 85 -25.44 17.97 9.68
C ILE A 85 -24.86 16.80 10.52
N GLN A 86 -25.41 15.58 10.39
CA GLN A 86 -24.97 14.44 11.16
C GLN A 86 -24.99 13.15 10.30
N GLY A 87 -23.86 12.46 10.23
CA GLY A 87 -23.68 11.20 9.50
C GLY A 87 -22.25 11.04 8.98
N TRP A 88 -21.91 9.82 8.53
CA TRP A 88 -20.61 9.53 7.88
C TRP A 88 -20.32 10.47 6.70
N TRP A 89 -21.38 10.89 5.99
CA TRP A 89 -21.35 11.73 4.80
C TRP A 89 -21.00 13.21 5.03
N ALA A 90 -20.94 13.67 6.28
CA ALA A 90 -20.83 15.10 6.61
C ALA A 90 -19.40 15.69 6.48
N GLY A 91 -18.42 14.90 6.04
CA GLY A 91 -17.03 15.34 5.89
C GLY A 91 -16.27 14.69 4.73
N ASP A 92 -16.99 14.02 3.83
CA ASP A 92 -16.39 13.22 2.75
C ASP A 92 -16.23 14.00 1.43
N ASN A 93 -16.35 15.33 1.45
CA ASN A 93 -16.18 16.22 0.30
C ASN A 93 -17.01 15.82 -0.94
N PHE A 94 -18.17 15.19 -0.76
CA PHE A 94 -19.01 14.75 -1.88
C PHE A 94 -19.57 15.91 -2.70
N GLU A 95 -19.74 17.09 -2.09
CA GLU A 95 -20.09 18.30 -2.80
C GLU A 95 -19.02 18.70 -3.83
N GLN A 96 -17.74 18.42 -3.57
CA GLN A 96 -16.67 18.76 -4.51
C GLN A 96 -16.74 17.89 -5.77
N LEU A 97 -17.15 16.61 -5.63
CA LEU A 97 -17.46 15.74 -6.76
C LEU A 97 -18.68 16.24 -7.52
N ALA A 98 -19.79 16.52 -6.83
CA ALA A 98 -21.03 16.98 -7.45
C ALA A 98 -20.90 18.35 -8.15
N GLU A 99 -20.05 19.23 -7.63
CA GLU A 99 -19.83 20.57 -8.18
C GLU A 99 -18.67 20.66 -9.16
N HIS A 100 -17.96 19.55 -9.42
CA HIS A 100 -16.76 19.52 -10.26
C HIS A 100 -15.65 20.47 -9.80
N LYS A 101 -15.41 20.52 -8.48
CA LYS A 101 -14.44 21.43 -7.83
C LYS A 101 -13.35 20.71 -7.02
N TRP A 102 -13.14 19.43 -7.29
CA TRP A 102 -12.07 18.67 -6.64
C TRP A 102 -10.68 19.19 -7.03
N ASP A 103 -9.73 19.04 -6.13
CA ASP A 103 -8.31 19.31 -6.38
C ASP A 103 -7.53 18.01 -6.70
N THR A 104 -6.21 18.12 -6.83
CA THR A 104 -5.32 16.99 -7.11
C THR A 104 -5.20 16.00 -5.95
N ASP A 105 -5.54 16.42 -4.74
CA ASP A 105 -5.38 15.65 -3.51
C ASP A 105 -6.71 15.00 -3.05
N HIS A 106 -7.77 15.14 -3.84
CA HIS A 106 -9.09 14.65 -3.50
C HIS A 106 -9.12 13.13 -3.30
N ALA A 107 -9.34 12.69 -2.06
CA ALA A 107 -9.19 11.30 -1.63
C ALA A 107 -9.98 10.28 -2.48
N TRP A 108 -11.20 10.61 -2.91
CA TRP A 108 -12.01 9.72 -3.74
C TRP A 108 -11.48 9.56 -5.17
N ILE A 109 -10.85 10.60 -5.72
CA ILE A 109 -10.22 10.56 -7.05
C ILE A 109 -8.96 9.69 -6.96
N SER A 110 -8.10 9.95 -5.98
CA SER A 110 -6.88 9.17 -5.74
C SER A 110 -7.17 7.70 -5.44
N SER A 111 -8.21 7.42 -4.65
CA SER A 111 -8.65 6.05 -4.36
C SER A 111 -9.16 5.33 -5.62
N THR A 112 -9.91 6.03 -6.47
CA THR A 112 -10.39 5.48 -7.75
C THR A 112 -9.24 5.19 -8.70
N TYR A 113 -8.28 6.11 -8.83
CA TYR A 113 -7.06 5.91 -9.61
C TYR A 113 -6.29 4.67 -9.12
N ASN A 114 -5.94 4.64 -7.84
CA ASN A 114 -5.16 3.54 -7.24
C ASN A 114 -5.87 2.19 -7.40
N PHE A 115 -7.20 2.16 -7.27
CA PHE A 115 -7.98 0.95 -7.50
C PHE A 115 -7.78 0.42 -8.92
N TYR A 116 -7.94 1.24 -9.96
CA TYR A 116 -7.75 0.77 -11.34
C TYR A 116 -6.31 0.35 -11.63
N PHE A 117 -5.33 1.08 -11.09
CA PHE A 117 -3.93 0.69 -11.21
C PHE A 117 -3.60 -0.61 -10.48
N SER A 118 -4.28 -0.94 -9.38
CA SER A 118 -4.10 -2.24 -8.71
C SER A 118 -4.69 -3.43 -9.48
N ILE A 119 -5.53 -3.17 -10.48
CA ILE A 119 -6.18 -4.20 -11.30
C ILE A 119 -5.42 -4.42 -12.61
N VAL A 120 -4.98 -3.32 -13.23
CA VAL A 120 -4.38 -3.33 -14.58
C VAL A 120 -2.86 -3.27 -14.54
N GLY A 121 -2.28 -2.62 -13.53
CA GLY A 121 -0.83 -2.48 -13.34
C GLY A 121 -0.21 -3.71 -12.70
#